data_AF-A0A6N4R3F6-F1
#
_entry.id   AF-A0A6N4R3F6-F1
#
_cell.length_a   1.000
_cell.length_b   1.000
_cell.length_c   1.000
_cell.angle_alpha   90.00
_cell.angle_beta   90.00
_cell.angle_gamma   90.00
#
_symmetry.space_group_name_H-M   'P 1'
#
loop_
_entity.id
_entity.type
_entity.pdbx_description
1 polymer ?
#
loop_
_entity_poly.entity_id
_entity_poly.type
_entity_poly.pdbx_seq_one_letter_code
_entity_poly.pdbx_strand_id
1 'polypeptide(L)'
;MNHPESLIHSWTQDPFPSGVRTEATRALEKFSNGESGPDVEAFSVPLEFGTGGMRGRLGNGIGRMNEFTVGRAALGFVGYLSKKTKKASIVIAYDSRRRSKEFAEVTAGIAASLGVKVILFNEVTPTPLLSYAIRYYKATGGVVITASHNPPDYNGFKAYLADGGQLVPPDDKKIISKIESIHDWNSISILSPKDPLYKKMVKPAGKDCFASYKKELSKAGILSSSLKPKDRAALKVVYSPLHGTGGKAMKELLNGFGYKNVFLVPEQKDPNGEFPTVKYPNPEEPEAMELSKKFAIAKGAHAFIATDPDADRLGIGVKNSRGEYVLLNGNQIGSIMAAYLCEAYASGKKKKKAVLIKTIVTTDLQE
;
A
#
# COMPACT_ATOMS: atom_id res chain seq x y z
N MET A 1 4.91 28.84 11.71
CA MET A 1 3.76 28.35 10.92
C MET A 1 3.77 29.12 9.62
N ASN A 2 3.84 28.43 8.48
CA ASN A 2 3.83 29.11 7.19
C ASN A 2 2.44 29.69 6.95
N HIS A 3 2.35 30.98 6.65
CA HIS A 3 1.09 31.64 6.32
C HIS A 3 0.51 30.98 5.05
N PRO A 4 -0.80 30.65 4.99
CA PRO A 4 -1.40 30.02 3.80
C PRO A 4 -1.03 30.71 2.48
N GLU A 5 -0.97 32.04 2.49
CA GLU A 5 -0.53 32.86 1.35
C GLU A 5 0.91 32.54 0.88
N SER A 6 1.85 32.35 1.81
CA SER A 6 3.25 32.06 1.44
C SER A 6 3.39 30.65 0.84
N LEU A 7 2.55 29.71 1.28
CA LEU A 7 2.46 28.40 0.65
C LEU A 7 1.98 28.56 -0.79
N ILE A 8 0.87 29.26 -1.04
CA ILE A 8 0.35 29.47 -2.40
C ILE A 8 1.40 30.18 -3.27
N HIS A 9 1.98 31.28 -2.78
CA HIS A 9 3.00 32.04 -3.51
C HIS A 9 4.22 31.19 -3.89
N SER A 10 4.64 30.24 -3.04
CA SER A 10 5.76 29.36 -3.39
C SER A 10 5.51 28.55 -4.68
N TRP A 11 4.24 28.24 -4.99
CA TRP A 11 3.85 27.50 -6.19
C TRP A 11 3.71 28.36 -7.45
N THR A 12 3.80 29.68 -7.34
CA THR A 12 3.78 30.58 -8.50
C THR A 12 5.16 30.79 -9.13
N GLN A 13 6.20 30.17 -8.56
CA GLN A 13 7.61 30.39 -8.92
C GLN A 13 8.25 29.12 -9.49
N ASP A 14 9.50 29.21 -9.92
CA ASP A 14 10.31 28.02 -10.24
C ASP A 14 10.46 27.13 -8.98
N PRO A 15 10.56 25.79 -9.14
CA PRO A 15 10.76 25.03 -10.37
C PRO A 15 9.47 24.50 -11.03
N PHE A 16 8.30 25.02 -10.67
CA PHE A 16 7.03 24.47 -11.14
C PHE A 16 6.78 24.75 -12.62
N PRO A 17 6.20 23.81 -13.40
CA PRO A 17 5.82 24.04 -14.79
C PRO A 17 4.86 25.23 -14.95
N SER A 18 4.89 25.91 -16.10
CA SER A 18 4.08 27.11 -16.37
C SER A 18 2.57 26.92 -16.11
N GLY A 19 2.02 25.76 -16.45
CA GLY A 19 0.62 25.42 -16.17
C GLY A 19 0.31 25.38 -14.66
N VAL A 20 1.19 24.77 -13.88
CA VAL A 20 1.09 24.71 -12.41
C VAL A 20 1.17 26.11 -11.80
N ARG A 21 2.13 26.92 -12.26
CA ARG A 21 2.27 28.32 -11.81
C ARG A 21 1.02 29.14 -12.12
N THR A 22 0.42 28.95 -13.29
CA THR A 22 -0.81 29.63 -13.69
C THR A 22 -2.02 29.24 -12.82
N GLU A 23 -2.11 27.97 -12.40
CA GLU A 23 -3.11 27.54 -11.41
C GLU A 23 -2.86 28.15 -10.02
N ALA A 24 -1.61 28.17 -9.57
CA ALA A 24 -1.23 28.75 -8.29
C ALA A 24 -1.47 30.27 -8.24
N THR A 25 -1.18 31.01 -9.32
CA THR A 25 -1.43 32.46 -9.41
C THR A 25 -2.93 32.75 -9.30
N ARG A 26 -3.78 31.98 -9.98
CA ARG A 26 -5.25 32.11 -9.83
C ARG A 26 -5.72 31.78 -8.42
N ALA A 27 -5.14 30.76 -7.77
CA ALA A 27 -5.44 30.45 -6.38
C ALA A 27 -5.00 31.58 -5.43
N LEU A 28 -3.87 32.24 -5.72
CA LEU A 28 -3.37 33.38 -4.95
C LEU A 28 -4.31 34.59 -5.08
N GLU A 29 -4.72 34.94 -6.29
CA GLU A 29 -5.69 36.01 -6.54
C GLU A 29 -7.00 35.79 -5.79
N LYS A 30 -7.58 34.58 -5.89
CA LYS A 30 -8.78 34.18 -5.14
C LYS A 30 -8.57 34.36 -3.63
N PHE A 31 -7.46 33.84 -3.10
CA PHE A 31 -7.14 33.95 -1.67
C PHE A 31 -7.00 35.41 -1.22
N SER A 32 -6.32 36.26 -1.99
CA SER A 32 -6.17 37.70 -1.71
C SER A 32 -7.49 38.46 -1.74
N ASN A 33 -8.48 37.99 -2.50
CA ASN A 33 -9.85 38.52 -2.52
C ASN A 33 -10.73 37.98 -1.37
N GLY A 34 -10.20 37.13 -0.50
CA GLY A 34 -10.95 36.49 0.59
C GLY A 34 -11.82 35.30 0.14
N GLU A 35 -11.61 34.80 -1.07
CA GLU A 35 -12.32 33.61 -1.57
C GLU A 35 -11.70 32.32 -1.01
N SER A 36 -12.54 31.30 -0.79
CA SER A 36 -12.15 29.96 -0.38
C SER A 36 -12.73 28.91 -1.33
N GLY A 37 -12.18 27.70 -1.32
CA GLY A 37 -12.67 26.58 -2.11
C GLY A 37 -11.59 25.58 -2.50
N PRO A 38 -11.96 24.52 -3.22
CA PRO A 38 -11.06 23.39 -3.50
C PRO A 38 -9.75 23.75 -4.22
N ASP A 39 -9.79 24.80 -5.06
CA ASP A 39 -8.60 25.31 -5.76
C ASP A 39 -7.65 26.01 -4.80
N VAL A 40 -8.17 26.88 -3.92
CA VAL A 40 -7.36 27.60 -2.93
C VAL A 40 -6.79 26.63 -1.91
N GLU A 41 -7.62 25.71 -1.40
CA GLU A 41 -7.20 24.66 -0.47
C GLU A 41 -6.10 23.76 -1.04
N ALA A 42 -6.14 23.46 -2.34
CA ALA A 42 -5.11 22.64 -2.99
C ALA A 42 -3.70 23.25 -2.84
N PHE A 43 -3.58 24.57 -2.77
CA PHE A 43 -2.29 25.28 -2.64
C PHE A 43 -2.01 25.80 -1.23
N SER A 44 -3.01 25.87 -0.36
CA SER A 44 -2.90 26.51 0.96
C SER A 44 -2.92 25.54 2.15
N VAL A 45 -3.46 24.32 1.97
CA VAL A 45 -3.56 23.30 3.01
C VAL A 45 -2.67 22.11 2.66
N PRO A 46 -1.50 21.93 3.31
CA PRO A 46 -0.60 20.81 3.03
C PRO A 46 -1.26 19.45 3.29
N LEU A 47 -0.89 18.44 2.51
CA LEU A 47 -1.19 17.06 2.89
C LEU A 47 -0.48 16.70 4.19
N GLU A 48 -1.21 16.10 5.11
CA GLU A 48 -0.64 15.58 6.36
C GLU A 48 0.16 14.30 6.10
N PHE A 49 1.33 14.20 6.74
CA PHE A 49 2.15 13.00 6.74
C PHE A 49 2.12 12.37 8.13
N GLY A 50 1.45 11.22 8.26
CA GLY A 50 1.35 10.48 9.51
C GLY A 50 2.16 9.19 9.52
N THR A 51 1.97 8.38 10.57
CA THR A 51 2.53 7.03 10.68
C THR A 51 2.08 6.12 9.52
N GLY A 52 0.83 6.29 9.08
CA GLY A 52 0.24 5.63 7.92
C GLY A 52 0.63 6.21 6.56
N GLY A 53 1.57 7.17 6.52
CA GLY A 53 2.00 7.88 5.32
C GLY A 53 1.18 9.14 5.01
N MET A 54 1.28 9.58 3.75
CA MET A 54 0.55 10.71 3.17
C MET A 54 -0.48 10.20 2.15
N ARG A 55 -1.68 10.77 2.14
CA ARG A 55 -2.74 10.45 1.16
C ARG A 55 -3.46 11.71 0.74
N GLY A 56 -3.85 11.79 -0.53
CA GLY A 56 -4.59 12.93 -1.05
C GLY A 56 -5.10 12.70 -2.46
N ARG A 57 -5.93 13.61 -2.93
CA ARG A 57 -6.38 13.62 -4.33
C ARG A 57 -5.23 14.01 -5.25
N LEU A 58 -5.18 13.43 -6.44
CA LEU A 58 -4.29 13.85 -7.51
C LEU A 58 -4.58 15.31 -7.90
N GLY A 59 -3.53 16.08 -8.18
CA GLY A 59 -3.66 17.47 -8.59
C GLY A 59 -2.44 18.31 -8.24
N ASN A 60 -2.48 19.59 -8.60
CA ASN A 60 -1.42 20.55 -8.31
C ASN A 60 -1.59 21.18 -6.92
N GLY A 61 -0.49 21.67 -6.36
CA GLY A 61 -0.46 22.30 -5.04
C GLY A 61 -0.04 21.36 -3.91
N ILE A 62 0.27 21.96 -2.75
CA ILE A 62 0.81 21.27 -1.58
C ILE A 62 -0.20 20.32 -0.90
N GLY A 63 -1.49 20.55 -1.12
CA GLY A 63 -2.62 19.75 -0.65
C GLY A 63 -3.05 18.64 -1.59
N ARG A 64 -2.23 18.32 -2.60
CA ARG A 64 -2.53 17.31 -3.62
C ARG A 64 -1.35 16.37 -3.86
N MET A 65 -1.65 15.18 -4.37
CA MET A 65 -0.65 14.20 -4.79
C MET A 65 -0.13 14.58 -6.18
N ASN A 66 1.14 14.97 -6.24
CA ASN A 66 1.90 15.26 -7.46
C ASN A 66 3.38 14.91 -7.24
N GLU A 67 4.18 15.05 -8.30
CA GLU A 67 5.60 14.73 -8.28
C GLU A 67 6.41 15.55 -7.28
N PHE A 68 6.01 16.79 -6.98
CA PHE A 68 6.72 17.65 -6.03
C PHE A 68 6.36 17.29 -4.58
N THR A 69 5.09 17.02 -4.27
CA THR A 69 4.70 16.59 -2.92
C THR A 69 5.23 15.19 -2.60
N VAL A 70 5.18 14.27 -3.56
CA VAL A 70 5.84 12.95 -3.47
C VAL A 70 7.36 13.09 -3.37
N GLY A 71 7.97 13.95 -4.19
CA GLY A 71 9.40 14.22 -4.17
C GLY A 71 9.87 14.80 -2.84
N ARG A 72 9.09 15.70 -2.23
CA ARG A 72 9.33 16.27 -0.89
C ARG A 72 9.30 15.20 0.19
N ALA A 73 8.28 14.34 0.16
CA ALA A 73 8.18 13.20 1.08
C ALA A 73 9.37 12.24 0.92
N ALA A 74 9.72 11.90 -0.33
CA ALA A 74 10.87 11.05 -0.65
C ALA A 74 12.19 11.69 -0.19
N LEU A 75 12.39 12.98 -0.41
CA LEU A 75 13.62 13.70 -0.03
C LEU A 75 13.81 13.70 1.49
N GLY A 76 12.74 13.97 2.24
CA GLY A 76 12.75 13.92 3.70
C GLY A 76 13.04 12.52 4.23
N PHE A 77 12.29 11.52 3.75
CA PHE A 77 12.42 10.13 4.19
C PHE A 77 13.76 9.51 3.78
N VAL A 78 14.12 9.54 2.50
CA VAL A 78 15.36 8.93 2.01
C VAL A 78 16.58 9.67 2.53
N GLY A 79 16.50 11.01 2.63
CA GLY A 79 17.54 11.79 3.28
C GLY A 79 17.71 11.45 4.76
N TYR A 80 16.67 10.99 5.46
CA TYR A 80 16.78 10.50 6.84
C TYR A 80 17.55 9.17 6.87
N LEU A 81 17.18 8.23 6.00
CA LEU A 81 17.85 6.92 5.91
C LEU A 81 19.32 7.03 5.50
N SER A 82 19.65 7.90 4.53
CA SER A 82 21.02 8.10 4.06
C SER A 82 21.97 8.62 5.13
N LYS A 83 21.46 9.41 6.09
CA LYS A 83 22.23 9.87 7.25
C LYS A 83 22.49 8.76 8.28
N LYS A 84 21.63 7.74 8.36
CA LYS A 84 21.82 6.60 9.27
C LYS A 84 22.93 5.65 8.81
N THR A 85 23.18 5.55 7.49
CA THR A 85 24.24 4.67 6.96
C THR A 85 24.69 5.05 5.56
N LYS A 86 26.01 4.93 5.30
CA LYS A 86 26.61 5.12 3.98
C LYS A 86 26.21 4.07 2.94
N LYS A 87 25.58 2.96 3.36
CA LYS A 87 25.11 1.87 2.49
C LYS A 87 23.58 1.84 2.38
N ALA A 88 22.92 2.99 2.53
CA ALA A 88 21.47 3.06 2.49
C ALA A 88 20.90 2.50 1.18
N SER A 89 19.79 1.79 1.32
CA SER A 89 19.02 1.26 0.21
C SER A 89 17.54 1.21 0.54
N ILE A 90 16.68 1.35 -0.46
CA ILE A 90 15.23 1.28 -0.29
C ILE A 90 14.60 0.32 -1.28
N VAL A 91 13.48 -0.29 -0.87
CA VAL A 91 12.59 -1.04 -1.76
C VAL A 91 11.36 -0.17 -2.07
N ILE A 92 10.93 -0.13 -3.33
CA ILE A 92 9.76 0.63 -3.75
C ILE A 92 8.76 -0.28 -4.44
N ALA A 93 7.52 -0.25 -3.98
CA ALA A 93 6.36 -0.89 -4.58
C ALA A 93 5.27 0.15 -4.91
N TYR A 94 4.29 -0.24 -5.70
CA TYR A 94 3.15 0.61 -6.04
C TYR A 94 1.92 -0.21 -6.39
N ASP A 95 0.73 0.37 -6.23
CA ASP A 95 -0.55 -0.25 -6.58
C ASP A 95 -1.05 0.12 -7.99
N SER A 96 -2.27 -0.28 -8.33
CA SER A 96 -2.86 -0.10 -9.66
C SER A 96 -3.38 1.31 -9.96
N ARG A 97 -3.34 2.25 -9.00
CA ARG A 97 -3.93 3.58 -9.16
C ARG A 97 -3.21 4.42 -10.20
N ARG A 98 -3.92 5.43 -10.70
CA ARG A 98 -3.35 6.48 -11.56
C ARG A 98 -2.11 7.07 -10.91
N ARG A 99 -1.07 7.27 -11.72
CA ARG A 99 0.21 7.87 -11.33
C ARG A 99 1.03 7.07 -10.30
N SER A 100 0.58 5.90 -9.85
CA SER A 100 1.30 5.12 -8.82
C SER A 100 2.69 4.70 -9.27
N LYS A 101 2.83 4.28 -10.53
CA LYS A 101 4.12 3.93 -11.14
C LYS A 101 5.03 5.16 -11.26
N GLU A 102 4.47 6.27 -11.74
CA GLU A 102 5.18 7.53 -11.95
C GLU A 102 5.71 8.08 -10.63
N PHE A 103 4.92 8.03 -9.55
CA PHE A 103 5.36 8.42 -8.21
C PHE A 103 6.40 7.47 -7.61
N ALA A 104 6.35 6.18 -7.95
CA ALA A 104 7.41 5.24 -7.60
C ALA A 104 8.74 5.60 -8.31
N GLU A 105 8.68 5.98 -9.58
CA GLU A 105 9.82 6.46 -10.35
C GLU A 105 10.36 7.81 -9.83
N VAL A 106 9.49 8.74 -9.45
CA VAL A 106 9.88 10.00 -8.78
C VAL A 106 10.64 9.70 -7.47
N THR A 107 10.09 8.80 -6.65
CA THR A 107 10.71 8.39 -5.38
C THR A 107 12.08 7.74 -5.63
N ALA A 108 12.18 6.89 -6.65
CA ALA A 108 13.43 6.25 -7.05
C ALA A 108 14.46 7.28 -7.55
N GLY A 109 14.03 8.28 -8.31
CA GLY A 109 14.88 9.36 -8.83
C GLY A 109 15.46 10.23 -7.73
N ILE A 110 14.66 10.58 -6.72
CA ILE A 110 15.10 11.30 -5.52
C ILE A 110 16.08 10.46 -4.71
N ALA A 111 15.82 9.16 -4.53
CA ALA A 111 16.75 8.30 -3.83
C ALA A 111 18.10 8.16 -4.57
N ALA A 112 18.06 8.02 -5.90
CA ALA A 112 19.23 7.94 -6.73
C ALA A 112 20.08 9.23 -6.70
N SER A 113 19.45 10.42 -6.68
CA SER A 113 20.18 11.70 -6.56
C SER A 113 20.90 11.84 -5.22
N LEU A 114 20.39 11.20 -4.16
CA LEU A 114 21.04 11.10 -2.85
C LEU A 114 22.08 9.97 -2.75
N GLY A 115 22.37 9.25 -3.84
CA GLY A 115 23.31 8.13 -3.84
C GLY A 115 22.78 6.88 -3.10
N VAL A 116 21.47 6.77 -2.90
CA VAL A 116 20.82 5.62 -2.25
C VAL A 116 20.45 4.57 -3.30
N LYS A 117 20.78 3.30 -3.03
CA LYS A 117 20.43 2.18 -3.92
C LYS A 117 18.93 1.89 -3.86
N VAL A 118 18.31 1.64 -5.00
CA VAL A 118 16.87 1.40 -5.07
C VAL A 118 16.59 0.02 -5.67
N ILE A 119 15.72 -0.74 -5.02
CA ILE A 119 15.08 -1.93 -5.57
C ILE A 119 13.63 -1.56 -5.90
N LEU A 120 13.29 -1.46 -7.18
CA LEU A 120 11.96 -1.06 -7.65
C LEU A 120 11.20 -2.28 -8.20
N PHE A 121 9.98 -2.54 -7.73
CA PHE A 121 9.11 -3.52 -8.36
C PHE A 121 8.65 -3.03 -9.73
N ASN A 122 8.70 -3.90 -10.74
CA ASN A 122 8.35 -3.54 -12.13
C ASN A 122 6.84 -3.68 -12.44
N GLU A 123 6.09 -4.31 -11.55
CA GLU A 123 4.65 -4.55 -11.66
C GLU A 123 3.98 -4.11 -10.35
N VAL A 124 2.66 -3.92 -10.39
CA VAL A 124 1.87 -3.67 -9.18
C VAL A 124 2.16 -4.75 -8.13
N THR A 125 2.35 -4.34 -6.89
CA THR A 125 2.89 -5.23 -5.85
C THR A 125 2.17 -5.04 -4.51
N PRO A 126 1.68 -6.12 -3.87
CA PRO A 126 1.04 -6.04 -2.56
C PRO A 126 1.91 -5.39 -1.49
N THR A 127 1.31 -4.58 -0.63
CA THR A 127 1.96 -3.98 0.54
C THR A 127 2.66 -5.04 1.43
N PRO A 128 2.07 -6.22 1.72
CA PRO A 128 2.75 -7.26 2.47
C PRO A 128 4.03 -7.79 1.81
N LEU A 129 4.09 -7.83 0.47
CA LEU A 129 5.29 -8.25 -0.26
C LEU A 129 6.39 -7.20 -0.18
N LEU A 130 6.06 -5.90 -0.19
CA LEU A 130 7.03 -4.83 0.09
C LEU A 130 7.65 -5.01 1.48
N SER A 131 6.82 -5.18 2.51
CA SER A 131 7.27 -5.36 3.90
C SER A 131 8.28 -6.50 4.01
N TYR A 132 7.98 -7.64 3.39
CA TYR A 132 8.91 -8.77 3.31
C TYR A 132 10.17 -8.44 2.51
N ALA A 133 10.03 -7.79 1.36
CA ALA A 133 11.14 -7.48 0.46
C ALA A 133 12.19 -6.57 1.13
N ILE A 134 11.77 -5.62 1.97
CA ILE A 134 12.68 -4.77 2.75
C ILE A 134 13.64 -5.64 3.57
N ARG A 135 13.09 -6.62 4.29
CA ARG A 135 13.87 -7.55 5.12
C ARG A 135 14.72 -8.51 4.28
N TYR A 136 14.15 -9.01 3.18
CA TYR A 136 14.82 -9.93 2.26
C TYR A 136 16.08 -9.28 1.65
N TYR A 137 15.96 -8.06 1.13
CA TYR A 137 17.06 -7.30 0.55
C TYR A 137 17.95 -6.60 1.60
N LYS A 138 17.60 -6.72 2.89
CA LYS A 138 18.24 -5.99 4.00
C LYS A 138 18.31 -4.49 3.73
N ALA A 139 17.23 -3.95 3.16
CA ALA A 139 17.12 -2.54 2.85
C ALA A 139 16.94 -1.72 4.13
N THR A 140 17.37 -0.47 4.08
CA THR A 140 17.21 0.46 5.22
C THR A 140 15.77 0.92 5.43
N GLY A 141 14.92 0.73 4.42
CA GLY A 141 13.50 1.00 4.47
C GLY A 141 12.83 0.74 3.13
N GLY A 142 11.61 1.20 2.98
CA GLY A 142 10.90 1.13 1.71
C GLY A 142 9.71 2.06 1.63
N VAL A 143 9.14 2.16 0.43
CA VAL A 143 7.98 2.98 0.12
C VAL A 143 6.98 2.15 -0.68
N VAL A 144 5.70 2.19 -0.31
CA VAL A 144 4.63 1.79 -1.22
C VAL A 144 3.82 3.01 -1.62
N ILE A 145 3.63 3.18 -2.93
CA ILE A 145 2.73 4.19 -3.48
C ILE A 145 1.34 3.59 -3.59
N THR A 146 0.45 4.01 -2.70
CA THR A 146 -0.93 3.54 -2.61
C THR A 146 -1.77 4.40 -1.67
N ALA A 147 -3.05 4.55 -1.98
CA ALA A 147 -4.07 5.03 -1.06
C ALA A 147 -4.98 3.89 -0.52
N SER A 148 -4.53 2.63 -0.55
CA SER A 148 -5.27 1.46 -0.08
C SER A 148 -6.66 1.37 -0.69
N HIS A 149 -7.72 1.56 0.07
CA HIS A 149 -9.13 1.44 -0.32
C HIS A 149 -9.79 2.78 -0.74
N ASN A 150 -9.05 3.90 -0.77
CA ASN A 150 -9.59 5.21 -1.14
C ASN A 150 -10.13 5.26 -2.61
N PRO A 151 -10.93 6.25 -3.01
CA PRO A 151 -11.44 6.35 -4.39
C PRO A 151 -10.35 6.53 -5.47
N PRO A 152 -10.66 6.32 -6.77
CA PRO A 152 -9.69 6.38 -7.89
C PRO A 152 -8.88 7.68 -8.03
N ASP A 153 -9.40 8.81 -7.56
CA ASP A 153 -8.74 10.12 -7.62
C ASP A 153 -7.74 10.34 -6.48
N TYR A 154 -7.66 9.41 -5.52
CA TYR A 154 -6.67 9.41 -4.47
C TYR A 154 -5.44 8.59 -4.83
N ASN A 155 -4.29 9.07 -4.37
CA ASN A 155 -3.06 8.28 -4.27
C ASN A 155 -2.38 8.56 -2.92
N GLY A 156 -1.28 7.88 -2.61
CA GLY A 156 -0.58 8.03 -1.35
C GLY A 156 0.85 7.52 -1.36
N PHE A 157 1.56 7.85 -0.30
CA PHE A 157 2.95 7.50 -0.04
C PHE A 157 3.04 6.94 1.37
N LYS A 158 3.29 5.63 1.51
CA LYS A 158 3.50 4.98 2.82
C LYS A 158 4.99 4.64 2.96
N ALA A 159 5.62 5.07 4.07
CA ALA A 159 7.03 4.81 4.36
C ALA A 159 7.20 3.68 5.39
N TYR A 160 8.23 2.86 5.19
CA TYR A 160 8.54 1.67 5.98
C TYR A 160 10.01 1.67 6.40
N LEU A 161 10.30 1.20 7.61
CA LEU A 161 11.66 1.09 8.15
C LEU A 161 12.26 -0.29 7.89
N ALA A 162 13.52 -0.49 8.30
CA ALA A 162 14.31 -1.69 7.99
C ALA A 162 13.71 -3.01 8.54
N ASP A 163 12.82 -2.95 9.52
CA ASP A 163 12.09 -4.10 10.05
C ASP A 163 10.91 -4.53 9.16
N GLY A 164 10.59 -3.76 8.13
CA GLY A 164 9.44 -3.95 7.25
C GLY A 164 8.13 -3.41 7.83
N GLY A 165 8.17 -2.67 8.95
CA GLY A 165 7.03 -1.99 9.55
C GLY A 165 6.88 -0.55 9.06
N GLN A 166 5.70 0.02 9.25
CA GLN A 166 5.45 1.46 9.02
C GLN A 166 6.20 2.32 10.05
N LEU A 167 6.15 3.64 9.88
CA LEU A 167 6.83 4.56 10.79
C LEU A 167 6.25 4.44 12.22
N VAL A 168 7.14 4.25 13.19
CA VAL A 168 6.83 4.20 14.61
C VAL A 168 7.74 5.15 15.41
N PRO A 169 7.34 5.56 16.62
CA PRO A 169 8.21 6.34 17.50
C PRO A 169 9.56 5.66 17.77
N PRO A 170 10.65 6.44 17.88
CA PRO A 170 10.74 7.90 17.72
C PRO A 170 11.10 8.36 16.29
N ASP A 171 11.19 7.43 15.33
CA ASP A 171 11.63 7.73 13.95
C ASP A 171 10.57 8.50 13.16
N ASP A 172 9.29 8.23 13.42
CA ASP A 172 8.14 8.92 12.82
C ASP A 172 8.27 10.46 12.88
N LYS A 173 8.38 11.04 14.07
CA LYS A 173 8.45 12.49 14.30
C LYS A 173 9.67 13.11 13.62
N LYS A 174 10.81 12.41 13.61
CA LYS A 174 12.04 12.88 12.98
C LYS A 174 11.90 12.95 11.47
N ILE A 175 11.27 11.94 10.87
CA ILE A 175 11.01 11.89 9.43
C ILE A 175 10.00 12.96 9.05
N ILE A 176 8.88 13.06 9.77
CA ILE A 176 7.83 14.07 9.53
C ILE A 176 8.40 15.48 9.62
N SER A 177 9.10 15.81 10.71
CA SER A 177 9.74 17.12 10.88
C SER A 177 10.73 17.45 9.76
N LYS A 178 11.46 16.44 9.26
CA LYS A 178 12.38 16.62 8.14
C LYS A 178 11.64 16.89 6.83
N ILE A 179 10.56 16.17 6.55
CA ILE A 179 9.70 16.45 5.38
C ILE A 179 9.14 17.87 5.47
N GLU A 180 8.65 18.25 6.65
CA GLU A 180 8.06 19.57 6.90
C GLU A 180 9.05 20.71 6.72
N SER A 181 10.32 20.53 7.11
CA SER A 181 11.39 21.54 6.96
C SER A 181 11.81 21.83 5.51
N ILE A 182 11.39 21.01 4.54
CA ILE A 182 11.72 21.23 3.12
C ILE A 182 10.73 22.26 2.57
N HIS A 183 11.22 23.49 2.41
CA HIS A 183 10.46 24.61 1.82
C HIS A 183 11.02 25.07 0.47
N ASP A 184 12.30 24.79 0.19
CA ASP A 184 12.89 25.09 -1.12
C ASP A 184 12.57 23.97 -2.11
N TRP A 185 11.64 24.26 -3.02
CA TRP A 185 11.23 23.35 -4.08
C TRP A 185 12.35 23.03 -5.07
N ASN A 186 13.37 23.90 -5.22
CA ASN A 186 14.53 23.65 -6.08
C ASN A 186 15.44 22.54 -5.53
N SER A 187 15.36 22.26 -4.23
CA SER A 187 16.10 21.14 -3.61
C SER A 187 15.58 19.76 -4.03
N ILE A 188 14.38 19.68 -4.64
CA ILE A 188 13.73 18.44 -5.06
C ILE A 188 14.19 18.09 -6.48
N SER A 189 15.41 17.57 -6.58
CA SER A 189 16.01 17.13 -7.85
C SER A 189 15.59 15.70 -8.20
N ILE A 190 14.60 15.58 -9.10
CA ILE A 190 14.02 14.31 -9.55
C ILE A 190 14.79 13.83 -10.79
N LEU A 191 15.63 12.79 -10.63
CA LEU A 191 16.27 12.15 -11.78
C LEU A 191 15.25 11.35 -12.60
N SER A 192 15.25 11.59 -13.92
CA SER A 192 14.44 10.80 -14.86
C SER A 192 14.93 9.35 -14.95
N PRO A 193 14.05 8.37 -15.22
CA PRO A 193 14.46 6.98 -15.54
C PRO A 193 15.48 6.85 -16.69
N LYS A 194 15.61 7.88 -17.54
CA LYS A 194 16.61 7.93 -18.62
C LYS A 194 18.02 8.30 -18.14
N ASP A 195 18.12 8.93 -16.98
CA ASP A 195 19.38 9.43 -16.40
C ASP A 195 20.38 8.29 -16.12
N PRO A 196 21.68 8.45 -16.44
CA PRO A 196 22.68 7.42 -16.19
C PRO A 196 22.82 7.04 -14.70
N LEU A 197 22.74 8.00 -13.79
CA LEU A 197 22.81 7.76 -12.35
C LEU A 197 21.57 7.01 -11.87
N TYR A 198 20.38 7.36 -12.37
CA TYR A 198 19.16 6.58 -12.11
C TYR A 198 19.35 5.11 -12.50
N LYS A 199 19.78 4.83 -13.74
CA LYS A 199 20.00 3.46 -14.24
C LYS A 199 21.05 2.68 -13.44
N LYS A 200 22.06 3.39 -12.91
CA LYS A 200 23.09 2.81 -12.06
C LYS A 200 22.53 2.41 -10.69
N MET A 201 21.73 3.29 -10.08
CA MET A 201 21.27 3.16 -8.68
C MET A 201 19.98 2.35 -8.53
N VAL A 202 19.12 2.36 -9.53
CA VAL A 202 17.80 1.71 -9.51
C VAL A 202 17.87 0.37 -10.22
N LYS A 203 17.53 -0.70 -9.51
CA LYS A 203 17.49 -2.07 -10.02
C LYS A 203 16.09 -2.67 -9.82
N PRO A 204 15.63 -3.52 -10.74
CA PRO A 204 14.34 -4.18 -10.56
C PRO A 204 14.40 -5.18 -9.40
N ALA A 205 13.28 -5.33 -8.68
CA ALA A 205 13.12 -6.42 -7.73
C ALA A 205 13.23 -7.78 -8.46
N GLY A 206 14.03 -8.69 -7.89
CA GLY A 206 14.24 -10.01 -8.44
C GLY A 206 13.05 -10.95 -8.15
N LYS A 207 12.82 -11.90 -9.07
CA LYS A 207 11.78 -12.94 -8.92
C LYS A 207 12.04 -13.87 -7.73
N ASP A 208 13.29 -13.93 -7.28
CA ASP A 208 13.76 -14.67 -6.10
C ASP A 208 13.11 -14.18 -4.80
N CYS A 209 12.78 -12.89 -4.70
CA CYS A 209 12.12 -12.34 -3.51
C CYS A 209 10.74 -12.99 -3.29
N PHE A 210 9.89 -13.06 -4.33
CA PHE A 210 8.57 -13.70 -4.20
C PHE A 210 8.67 -15.21 -3.99
N ALA A 211 9.65 -15.87 -4.62
CA ALA A 211 9.93 -17.29 -4.36
C ALA A 211 10.34 -17.54 -2.89
N SER A 212 11.18 -16.67 -2.33
CA SER A 212 11.57 -16.70 -0.92
C SER A 212 10.39 -16.42 0.00
N TYR A 213 9.53 -15.46 -0.34
CA TYR A 213 8.30 -15.16 0.40
C TYR A 213 7.41 -16.40 0.54
N LYS A 214 7.14 -17.09 -0.58
CA LYS A 214 6.39 -18.36 -0.59
C LYS A 214 7.04 -19.43 0.28
N LYS A 215 8.38 -19.56 0.22
CA LYS A 215 9.15 -20.54 0.99
C LYS A 215 9.11 -20.26 2.49
N GLU A 216 9.17 -19.00 2.91
CA GLU A 216 9.10 -18.67 4.33
C GLU A 216 7.68 -18.81 4.87
N LEU A 217 6.65 -18.44 4.10
CA LEU A 217 5.27 -18.69 4.50
C LEU A 217 4.96 -20.19 4.66
N SER A 218 5.53 -21.07 3.84
CA SER A 218 5.33 -22.52 4.01
C SER A 218 5.98 -23.09 5.27
N LYS A 219 7.02 -22.42 5.79
CA LYS A 219 7.66 -22.75 7.06
C LYS A 219 6.96 -22.13 8.27
N ALA A 220 6.09 -21.14 8.06
CA ALA A 220 5.41 -20.42 9.14
C ALA A 220 4.42 -21.30 9.92
N GLY A 221 4.13 -22.53 9.46
CA GLY A 221 3.27 -23.48 10.17
C GLY A 221 1.79 -23.08 10.19
N ILE A 222 1.37 -22.23 9.26
CA ILE A 222 -0.01 -21.68 9.21
C ILE A 222 -1.01 -22.64 8.56
N LEU A 223 -0.56 -23.73 7.93
CA LEU A 223 -1.44 -24.72 7.32
C LEU A 223 -2.01 -25.69 8.35
N SER A 224 -3.28 -26.02 8.19
CA SER A 224 -3.94 -26.97 9.08
C SER A 224 -3.29 -28.35 8.94
N SER A 225 -2.87 -28.91 10.07
CA SER A 225 -2.37 -30.28 10.17
C SER A 225 -3.47 -31.32 9.94
N SER A 226 -4.74 -30.93 10.11
CA SER A 226 -5.90 -31.80 9.92
C SER A 226 -6.29 -31.98 8.44
N LEU A 227 -5.90 -31.05 7.56
CA LEU A 227 -6.23 -31.12 6.13
C LEU A 227 -5.12 -31.85 5.33
N LYS A 228 -5.50 -32.92 4.63
CA LYS A 228 -4.62 -33.61 3.69
C LYS A 228 -4.52 -32.78 2.38
N PRO A 229 -3.47 -32.98 1.58
CA PRO A 229 -3.32 -32.27 0.30
C PRO A 229 -4.53 -32.38 -0.63
N LYS A 230 -5.19 -33.55 -0.66
CA LYS A 230 -6.40 -33.78 -1.46
C LYS A 230 -7.59 -32.92 -1.00
N ASP A 231 -7.70 -32.65 0.30
CA ASP A 231 -8.79 -31.86 0.87
C ASP A 231 -8.63 -30.39 0.46
N ARG A 232 -7.38 -29.88 0.54
CA ARG A 232 -7.04 -28.53 0.02
C ARG A 232 -7.29 -28.40 -1.48
N ALA A 233 -6.92 -29.42 -2.26
CA ALA A 233 -7.14 -29.40 -3.70
C ALA A 233 -8.64 -29.36 -4.06
N ALA A 234 -9.51 -29.98 -3.27
CA ALA A 234 -10.96 -29.99 -3.46
C ALA A 234 -11.65 -28.67 -3.10
N LEU A 235 -11.03 -27.83 -2.25
CA LEU A 235 -11.58 -26.53 -1.86
C LEU A 235 -11.61 -25.55 -3.05
N LYS A 236 -12.82 -25.25 -3.50
CA LYS A 236 -13.14 -24.15 -4.42
C LYS A 236 -13.19 -22.80 -3.70
N VAL A 237 -12.39 -21.84 -4.13
CA VAL A 237 -12.33 -20.49 -3.58
C VAL A 237 -12.46 -19.48 -4.73
N VAL A 238 -13.37 -18.52 -4.60
CA VAL A 238 -13.39 -17.33 -5.45
C VAL A 238 -12.52 -16.25 -4.82
N TYR A 239 -11.72 -15.57 -5.62
CA TYR A 239 -10.87 -14.48 -5.15
C TYR A 239 -11.00 -13.25 -6.05
N SER A 240 -11.13 -12.07 -5.44
CA SER A 240 -11.09 -10.79 -6.14
C SER A 240 -10.01 -9.87 -5.55
N PRO A 241 -9.11 -9.31 -6.37
CA PRO A 241 -8.22 -8.26 -5.90
C PRO A 241 -8.87 -6.87 -5.97
N LEU A 242 -10.15 -6.75 -6.36
CA LEU A 242 -10.83 -5.46 -6.63
C LEU A 242 -10.01 -4.56 -7.56
N HIS A 243 -9.49 -5.12 -8.66
CA HIS A 243 -8.55 -4.47 -9.60
C HIS A 243 -7.21 -4.03 -8.97
N GLY A 244 -6.86 -4.61 -7.84
CA GLY A 244 -5.65 -4.36 -7.08
C GLY A 244 -4.48 -5.29 -7.40
N THR A 245 -3.52 -5.24 -6.49
CA THR A 245 -2.22 -5.92 -6.60
C THR A 245 -2.28 -7.43 -6.29
N GLY A 246 -3.34 -7.88 -5.61
CA GLY A 246 -3.43 -9.25 -5.10
C GLY A 246 -3.67 -10.33 -6.16
N GLY A 247 -4.14 -10.01 -7.37
CA GLY A 247 -4.67 -10.98 -8.34
C GLY A 247 -3.74 -12.15 -8.65
N LYS A 248 -2.63 -11.87 -9.33
CA LYS A 248 -1.63 -12.89 -9.70
C LYS A 248 -0.92 -13.45 -8.47
N ALA A 249 -0.51 -12.59 -7.54
CA ALA A 249 0.27 -12.96 -6.36
C ALA A 249 -0.50 -13.92 -5.44
N MET A 250 -1.75 -13.62 -5.08
CA MET A 250 -2.56 -14.46 -4.21
C MET A 250 -2.95 -15.77 -4.87
N LYS A 251 -3.27 -15.77 -6.16
CA LYS A 251 -3.53 -17.02 -6.90
C LYS A 251 -2.29 -17.93 -6.88
N GLU A 252 -1.11 -17.38 -7.15
CA GLU A 252 0.13 -18.15 -7.14
C GLU A 252 0.47 -18.67 -5.73
N LEU A 253 0.28 -17.85 -4.69
CA LEU A 253 0.43 -18.25 -3.29
C LEU A 253 -0.50 -19.42 -2.93
N LEU A 254 -1.81 -19.26 -3.13
CA LEU A 254 -2.80 -20.29 -2.80
C LEU A 254 -2.55 -21.59 -3.57
N ASN A 255 -2.20 -21.50 -4.86
CA ASN A 255 -1.82 -22.66 -5.67
C ASN A 255 -0.58 -23.39 -5.10
N GLY A 256 0.40 -22.62 -4.61
CA GLY A 256 1.61 -23.12 -3.94
C GLY A 256 1.31 -23.83 -2.61
N PHE A 257 0.25 -23.42 -1.91
CA PHE A 257 -0.27 -24.08 -0.71
C PHE A 257 -1.18 -25.30 -0.99
N GLY A 258 -1.42 -25.62 -2.26
CA GLY A 258 -2.18 -26.78 -2.70
C GLY A 258 -3.66 -26.53 -2.96
N TYR A 259 -4.14 -25.29 -2.85
CA TYR A 259 -5.49 -24.92 -3.28
C TYR A 259 -5.52 -24.82 -4.80
N LYS A 260 -6.07 -25.82 -5.49
CA LYS A 260 -6.03 -25.88 -6.97
C LYS A 260 -7.22 -25.21 -7.64
N ASN A 261 -8.31 -25.03 -6.92
CA ASN A 261 -9.56 -24.46 -7.43
C ASN A 261 -9.74 -23.00 -6.99
N VAL A 262 -8.78 -22.14 -7.35
CA VAL A 262 -8.83 -20.68 -7.09
C VAL A 262 -9.29 -19.94 -8.33
N PHE A 263 -10.49 -19.39 -8.28
CA PHE A 263 -11.13 -18.70 -9.40
C PHE A 263 -11.06 -17.19 -9.18
N LEU A 264 -10.36 -16.48 -10.06
CA LEU A 264 -10.35 -15.01 -10.04
C LEU A 264 -11.67 -14.49 -10.60
N VAL A 265 -12.29 -13.51 -9.94
CA VAL A 265 -13.46 -12.80 -10.46
C VAL A 265 -13.07 -12.15 -11.80
N PRO A 266 -13.66 -12.59 -12.94
CA PRO A 266 -13.20 -12.19 -14.28
C PRO A 266 -13.12 -10.68 -14.49
N GLU A 267 -14.10 -9.95 -13.97
CA GLU A 267 -14.26 -8.51 -14.11
C GLU A 267 -13.26 -7.72 -13.27
N GLN A 268 -12.73 -8.32 -12.19
CA GLN A 268 -11.90 -7.62 -11.18
C GLN A 268 -10.45 -8.13 -11.13
N LYS A 269 -10.10 -9.16 -11.91
CA LYS A 269 -8.80 -9.86 -11.80
C LYS A 269 -7.59 -9.04 -12.24
N ASP A 270 -7.77 -8.13 -13.19
CA ASP A 270 -6.70 -7.36 -13.80
C ASP A 270 -6.56 -5.98 -13.12
N PRO A 271 -5.33 -5.51 -12.88
CA PRO A 271 -5.08 -4.19 -12.29
C PRO A 271 -5.73 -3.05 -13.08
N ASN A 272 -6.53 -2.21 -12.42
CA ASN A 272 -7.16 -1.03 -13.01
C ASN A 272 -7.41 0.03 -11.93
N GLY A 273 -6.73 1.17 -12.05
CA GLY A 273 -6.79 2.28 -11.09
C GLY A 273 -8.09 3.08 -11.08
N GLU A 274 -8.98 2.87 -12.04
CA GLU A 274 -10.33 3.47 -12.05
C GLU A 274 -11.35 2.65 -11.24
N PHE A 275 -10.98 1.43 -10.81
CA PHE A 275 -11.84 0.52 -10.07
C PHE A 275 -13.26 0.39 -10.67
N PRO A 276 -13.43 0.13 -11.98
CA PRO A 276 -14.68 0.39 -12.72
C PRO A 276 -15.90 -0.43 -12.26
N THR A 277 -15.69 -1.47 -11.45
CA THR A 277 -16.76 -2.33 -10.94
C THR A 277 -17.25 -1.96 -9.55
N VAL A 278 -16.58 -1.02 -8.85
CA VAL A 278 -16.88 -0.66 -7.45
C VAL A 278 -16.76 0.85 -7.24
N LYS A 279 -17.67 1.43 -6.46
CA LYS A 279 -17.56 2.84 -6.04
C LYS A 279 -16.40 3.04 -5.06
N TYR A 280 -16.21 2.06 -4.18
CA TYR A 280 -15.20 2.08 -3.13
C TYR A 280 -14.57 0.68 -3.03
N PRO A 281 -13.27 0.53 -3.33
CA PRO A 281 -12.62 -0.78 -3.37
C PRO A 281 -12.22 -1.25 -1.96
N ASN A 282 -13.20 -1.32 -1.05
CA ASN A 282 -13.02 -1.79 0.33
C ASN A 282 -13.76 -3.12 0.51
N PRO A 283 -13.07 -4.23 0.80
CA PRO A 283 -13.70 -5.55 0.91
C PRO A 283 -14.53 -5.73 2.21
N GLU A 284 -14.62 -4.71 3.05
CA GLU A 284 -15.58 -4.64 4.16
C GLU A 284 -16.97 -4.13 3.72
N GLU A 285 -17.06 -3.48 2.55
CA GLU A 285 -18.33 -3.00 1.99
C GLU A 285 -19.05 -4.14 1.25
N PRO A 286 -20.33 -4.43 1.59
CA PRO A 286 -21.09 -5.48 0.91
C PRO A 286 -21.14 -5.31 -0.61
N GLU A 287 -21.28 -4.08 -1.11
CA GLU A 287 -21.37 -3.77 -2.54
C GLU A 287 -20.09 -4.16 -3.29
N ALA A 288 -18.91 -4.01 -2.66
CA ALA A 288 -17.65 -4.41 -3.28
C ALA A 288 -17.53 -5.94 -3.41
N MET A 289 -18.30 -6.70 -2.62
CA MET A 289 -18.26 -8.15 -2.56
C MET A 289 -19.28 -8.84 -3.48
N GLU A 290 -20.23 -8.10 -4.07
CA GLU A 290 -21.35 -8.68 -4.83
C GLU A 290 -20.91 -9.51 -6.05
N LEU A 291 -19.92 -9.03 -6.82
CA LEU A 291 -19.37 -9.81 -7.95
C LEU A 291 -18.69 -11.11 -7.46
N SER A 292 -17.98 -11.04 -6.33
CA SER A 292 -17.36 -12.22 -5.71
C SER A 292 -18.41 -13.23 -5.26
N LYS A 293 -19.50 -12.77 -4.62
CA LYS A 293 -20.62 -13.59 -4.19
C LYS A 293 -21.34 -14.25 -5.38
N LYS A 294 -21.69 -13.47 -6.41
CA LYS A 294 -22.32 -13.97 -7.63
C LYS A 294 -21.48 -15.06 -8.29
N PHE A 295 -20.17 -14.83 -8.39
CA PHE A 295 -19.27 -15.81 -8.98
C PHE A 295 -19.06 -17.04 -8.09
N ALA A 296 -19.09 -16.88 -6.77
CA ALA A 296 -19.05 -17.99 -5.81
C ALA A 296 -20.25 -18.92 -5.96
N ILE A 297 -21.46 -18.35 -6.12
CA ILE A 297 -22.68 -19.10 -6.42
C ILE A 297 -22.51 -19.88 -7.73
N ALA A 298 -22.09 -19.21 -8.81
CA ALA A 298 -21.92 -19.83 -10.12
C ALA A 298 -20.87 -20.97 -10.14
N LYS A 299 -19.83 -20.89 -9.30
CA LYS A 299 -18.79 -21.93 -9.19
C LYS A 299 -19.09 -22.99 -8.12
N GLY A 300 -20.12 -22.79 -7.30
CA GLY A 300 -20.35 -23.58 -6.10
C GLY A 300 -19.15 -23.54 -5.16
N ALA A 301 -18.57 -22.36 -4.92
CA ALA A 301 -17.37 -22.19 -4.10
C ALA A 301 -17.65 -22.42 -2.60
N HIS A 302 -16.66 -22.82 -1.82
CA HIS A 302 -16.82 -22.93 -0.37
C HIS A 302 -16.74 -21.56 0.31
N ALA A 303 -15.91 -20.67 -0.25
CA ALA A 303 -15.75 -19.30 0.21
C ALA A 303 -15.44 -18.38 -0.98
N PHE A 304 -15.71 -17.09 -0.79
CA PHE A 304 -15.11 -16.04 -1.59
C PHE A 304 -14.34 -15.07 -0.72
N ILE A 305 -13.24 -14.55 -1.27
CA ILE A 305 -12.33 -13.64 -0.60
C ILE A 305 -12.13 -12.44 -1.52
N ALA A 306 -12.10 -11.23 -0.98
CA ALA A 306 -11.58 -10.09 -1.70
C ALA A 306 -10.51 -9.38 -0.86
N THR A 307 -9.59 -8.69 -1.52
CA THR A 307 -8.65 -7.78 -0.87
C THR A 307 -8.80 -6.38 -1.43
N ASP A 308 -8.44 -5.38 -0.64
CA ASP A 308 -8.34 -4.00 -1.12
C ASP A 308 -7.16 -3.84 -2.12
N PRO A 309 -7.05 -2.69 -2.82
CA PRO A 309 -6.10 -2.52 -3.92
C PRO A 309 -4.63 -2.81 -3.60
N ASP A 310 -4.16 -2.54 -2.38
CA ASP A 310 -2.80 -2.85 -1.94
C ASP A 310 -2.67 -4.15 -1.13
N ALA A 311 -3.79 -4.87 -0.99
CA ALA A 311 -3.90 -6.21 -0.44
C ALA A 311 -3.35 -6.37 0.99
N ASP A 312 -3.54 -5.34 1.82
CA ASP A 312 -3.29 -5.41 3.27
C ASP A 312 -4.58 -5.65 4.08
N ARG A 313 -5.76 -5.57 3.45
CA ARG A 313 -7.07 -5.93 4.02
C ARG A 313 -7.74 -7.05 3.23
N LEU A 314 -8.68 -7.72 3.89
CA LEU A 314 -9.48 -8.75 3.25
C LEU A 314 -10.91 -8.78 3.78
N GLY A 315 -11.83 -9.22 2.91
CA GLY A 315 -13.21 -9.56 3.23
C GLY A 315 -13.48 -11.00 2.82
N ILE A 316 -14.31 -11.71 3.59
CA ILE A 316 -14.61 -13.13 3.39
C ILE A 316 -16.11 -13.35 3.43
N GLY A 317 -16.62 -14.11 2.46
CA GLY A 317 -17.96 -14.69 2.52
C GLY A 317 -17.94 -16.22 2.51
N VAL A 318 -18.79 -16.81 3.35
CA VAL A 318 -18.94 -18.26 3.55
C VAL A 318 -20.41 -18.65 3.58
N LYS A 319 -20.72 -19.94 3.43
CA LYS A 319 -22.11 -20.43 3.55
C LYS A 319 -22.52 -20.58 5.02
N ASN A 320 -23.72 -20.11 5.36
CA ASN A 320 -24.36 -20.40 6.64
C ASN A 320 -24.96 -21.82 6.66
N SER A 321 -25.63 -22.21 7.76
CA SER A 321 -26.30 -23.51 7.92
C SER A 321 -27.44 -23.75 6.92
N ARG A 322 -27.99 -22.70 6.30
CA ARG A 322 -29.00 -22.77 5.23
C ARG A 322 -28.40 -22.86 3.83
N GLY A 323 -27.06 -22.85 3.71
CA GLY A 323 -26.35 -22.88 2.45
C GLY A 323 -26.22 -21.52 1.74
N GLU A 324 -26.66 -20.43 2.37
CA GLU A 324 -26.62 -19.08 1.81
C GLU A 324 -25.28 -18.40 2.14
N TYR A 325 -24.72 -17.64 1.20
CA TYR A 325 -23.51 -16.88 1.47
C TYR A 325 -23.79 -15.66 2.36
N VAL A 326 -23.03 -15.57 3.46
CA VAL A 326 -23.00 -14.44 4.39
C VAL A 326 -21.59 -13.87 4.44
N LEU A 327 -21.48 -12.54 4.58
CA LEU A 327 -20.22 -11.86 4.83
C LEU A 327 -19.86 -11.96 6.30
N LEU A 328 -18.58 -12.19 6.58
CA LEU A 328 -18.02 -12.09 7.91
C LEU A 328 -17.49 -10.67 8.10
N ASN A 329 -17.79 -10.06 9.24
CA ASN A 329 -17.18 -8.79 9.62
C ASN A 329 -15.74 -8.99 10.13
N GLY A 330 -14.98 -7.89 10.26
CA GLY A 330 -13.58 -7.95 10.70
C GLY A 330 -13.38 -8.60 12.08
N ASN A 331 -14.31 -8.39 13.01
CA ASN A 331 -14.28 -9.01 14.34
C ASN A 331 -14.43 -10.54 14.27
N GLN A 332 -15.34 -11.04 13.43
CA GLN A 332 -15.53 -12.48 13.22
C GLN A 332 -14.32 -13.11 12.53
N ILE A 333 -13.80 -12.47 11.47
CA ILE A 333 -12.61 -12.95 10.76
C ILE A 333 -11.42 -13.01 11.72
N GLY A 334 -11.14 -11.93 12.45
CA GLY A 334 -10.06 -11.85 13.42
C GLY A 334 -10.18 -12.91 14.52
N SER A 335 -11.39 -13.13 15.04
CA SER A 335 -11.61 -14.12 16.11
C SER A 335 -11.42 -15.56 15.61
N ILE A 336 -11.89 -15.88 14.41
CA ILE A 336 -11.67 -17.20 13.79
C ILE A 336 -10.17 -17.44 13.56
N MET A 337 -9.45 -16.43 13.05
CA MET A 337 -7.99 -16.52 12.85
C MET A 337 -7.24 -16.68 14.18
N ALA A 338 -7.62 -15.92 15.21
CA ALA A 338 -7.02 -16.02 16.54
C ALA A 338 -7.24 -17.40 17.16
N ALA A 339 -8.49 -17.90 17.16
CA ALA A 339 -8.82 -19.22 17.67
C ALA A 339 -8.00 -20.32 16.96
N TYR A 340 -7.97 -20.29 15.62
CA TYR A 340 -7.19 -21.24 14.83
C TYR A 340 -5.69 -21.23 15.17
N LEU A 341 -5.08 -20.05 15.31
CA LEU A 341 -3.66 -19.92 15.66
C LEU A 341 -3.39 -20.37 17.11
N CYS A 342 -4.29 -20.07 18.03
CA CYS A 342 -4.21 -20.52 19.43
C CYS A 342 -4.32 -22.03 19.55
N GLU A 343 -5.27 -22.66 18.85
CA GLU A 343 -5.42 -24.13 18.79
C GLU A 343 -4.18 -24.80 18.19
N ALA A 344 -3.68 -24.27 17.06
CA ALA A 344 -2.46 -24.76 16.43
C ALA A 344 -1.26 -24.66 17.37
N TYR A 345 -1.10 -23.52 18.05
CA TYR A 345 -0.04 -23.29 19.03
C TYR A 345 -0.18 -24.23 20.25
N ALA A 346 -1.41 -24.44 20.75
CA ALA A 346 -1.69 -25.31 21.88
C ALA A 346 -1.37 -26.79 21.59
N SER A 347 -1.57 -27.23 20.35
CA SER A 347 -1.24 -28.59 19.88
C SER A 347 0.26 -28.84 19.66
N GLY A 348 1.08 -27.78 19.64
CA GLY A 348 2.52 -27.85 19.41
C GLY A 348 3.32 -28.41 20.61
N LYS A 349 4.38 -29.18 20.32
CA LYS A 349 5.25 -29.84 21.33
C LYS A 349 6.18 -28.89 22.09
N LYS A 350 6.55 -27.74 21.53
CA LYS A 350 7.45 -26.75 22.15
C LYS A 350 6.74 -25.40 22.21
N LYS A 351 6.38 -24.98 23.43
CA LYS A 351 5.63 -23.75 23.69
C LYS A 351 6.60 -22.66 24.16
N LYS A 352 6.77 -21.60 23.35
CA LYS A 352 7.44 -20.35 23.76
C LYS A 352 6.37 -19.33 24.10
N LYS A 353 6.47 -18.60 25.22
CA LYS A 353 5.48 -17.57 25.60
C LYS A 353 5.03 -16.76 24.38
N ALA A 354 3.74 -16.88 24.05
CA ALA A 354 3.10 -16.19 22.94
C ALA A 354 2.08 -15.20 23.52
N VAL A 355 1.83 -14.13 22.77
CA VAL A 355 0.85 -13.10 23.12
C VAL A 355 -0.03 -12.85 21.91
N LEU A 356 -1.35 -12.76 22.15
CA LEU A 356 -2.30 -12.24 21.17
C LEU A 356 -2.45 -10.74 21.44
N ILE A 357 -2.28 -9.92 20.40
CA ILE A 357 -2.39 -8.46 20.50
C ILE A 357 -3.57 -8.03 19.63
N LYS A 358 -4.53 -7.34 20.25
CA LYS A 358 -5.67 -6.71 19.56
C LYS A 358 -5.67 -5.20 19.82
N THR A 359 -6.38 -4.45 18.98
CA THR A 359 -6.65 -3.03 19.27
C THR A 359 -7.80 -2.93 20.29
N ILE A 360 -7.93 -1.78 20.96
CA ILE A 360 -8.97 -1.55 21.97
C ILE A 360 -10.41 -1.63 21.41
N VAL A 361 -10.58 -1.49 20.09
CA VAL A 361 -11.89 -1.54 19.43
C VAL A 361 -12.22 -2.93 18.85
N THR A 362 -11.26 -3.85 18.86
CA THR A 362 -11.49 -5.25 18.46
C THR A 362 -12.26 -5.97 19.57
N THR A 363 -13.24 -6.78 19.17
CA THR A 363 -14.12 -7.55 20.08
C THR A 363 -13.38 -8.35 21.16
N ASP A 364 -14.05 -8.53 22.30
CA ASP A 364 -13.59 -9.35 23.42
C ASP A 364 -13.76 -10.85 23.20
N LEU A 365 -14.32 -11.29 22.06
CA LEU A 365 -14.35 -12.71 21.66
C LEU A 365 -12.94 -13.34 21.49
N GLN A 366 -11.88 -12.53 21.52
CA GLN A 366 -10.48 -12.94 21.40
C GLN A 366 -9.76 -13.09 22.75
N GLU A 367 -10.42 -12.79 23.86
CA GLU A 367 -9.93 -13.03 25.23
C GLU A 367 -10.23 -14.46 25.67
#